data_AF-A0AAE3DT71-F1
#
_entry.id   AF-A0AAE3DT71-F1
#
_cell.length_a   1.000
_cell.length_b   1.000
_cell.length_c   1.000
_cell.angle_alpha   90.00
_cell.angle_beta   90.00
_cell.angle_gamma   90.00
#
_symmetry.space_group_name_H-M   'P 1'
#
loop_
_entity.id
_entity.type
_entity.pdbx_description
1 polymer ?
#
loop_
_entity_poly.entity_id
_entity_poly.type
_entity_poly.pdbx_seq_one_letter_code
_entity_poly.pdbx_strand_id
1 'polypeptide(L)'
;MNYTEAVEYIYNIPKFTTKNKPEHTVEFLNRLGHPERSMKIIHVAGTNGKGSVCAFLSTMLTEAGKRTALFTSPHLVKINERFQINNEMVSDEEFLSAFLKVLDVVKGMQADGLPHPTYFELLFGVAMMLFEELKAEYVVLETGLGGRLDATNTVEHPLATVITSISLDHTEILGDTIEKIAFEKAGIIKPGVPVIYDGSSPEAEKVILARAKELGSPAYPVYPSMCEVFLKSDKSIDFYLNCGYYEHTAVEVPYLADYQMMNSSLALVALDTIDKDHEISLKTRLAGIRKTRWQGRMETVMPGVVLDGAHNAAGVKEFVRTVKEIEGSRRVVMLFAAVVEKNFETMIETICHETNLSAVVATEIKGDRNVPAEDLAAIFRKYTDAPVTAVSGISDAFEEALKEKEDGMLFCVGSLYLVGELKAILAERKKKES
;
A
#
# COMPACT_ATOMS: atom_id res chain seq x y z
N MET A 1 6.12 -14.99 26.98
CA MET A 1 6.56 -14.29 25.77
C MET A 1 6.01 -12.88 25.83
N ASN A 2 6.87 -11.87 25.75
CA ASN A 2 6.49 -10.45 25.66
C ASN A 2 6.36 -9.99 24.20
N TYR A 3 5.98 -8.72 23.98
CA TYR A 3 5.81 -8.17 22.63
C TYR A 3 7.07 -8.31 21.76
N THR A 4 8.23 -7.90 22.29
CA THR A 4 9.51 -7.96 21.55
C THR A 4 9.84 -9.38 21.12
N GLU A 5 9.71 -10.35 22.04
CA GLU A 5 9.96 -11.77 21.76
C GLU A 5 8.96 -12.32 20.71
N ALA A 6 7.70 -11.87 20.72
CA ALA A 6 6.71 -12.26 19.71
C ALA A 6 7.05 -11.69 18.32
N VAL A 7 7.49 -10.44 18.26
CA VAL A 7 7.93 -9.82 17.00
C VAL A 7 9.19 -10.50 16.45
N GLU A 8 10.17 -10.78 17.31
CA GLU A 8 11.38 -11.53 16.94
C GLU A 8 11.04 -12.94 16.44
N TYR A 9 10.11 -13.65 17.10
CA TYR A 9 9.62 -14.93 16.63
C TYR A 9 9.10 -14.84 15.19
N ILE A 10 8.27 -13.84 14.89
CA ILE A 10 7.71 -13.63 13.56
C ILE A 10 8.82 -13.31 12.53
N TYR A 11 9.81 -12.50 12.88
CA TYR A 11 10.91 -12.15 11.97
C TYR A 11 11.89 -13.29 11.70
N ASN A 12 11.97 -14.27 12.60
CA ASN A 12 12.76 -15.48 12.40
C ASN A 12 12.07 -16.51 11.49
N ILE A 13 10.78 -16.33 11.17
CA ILE A 13 10.10 -17.13 10.15
C ILE A 13 10.66 -16.69 8.79
N PRO A 14 11.19 -17.61 7.97
CA PRO A 14 11.75 -17.21 6.69
C PRO A 14 10.65 -16.64 5.79
N LYS A 15 10.90 -15.43 5.27
CA LYS A 15 9.92 -14.64 4.52
C LYS A 15 9.68 -15.16 3.09
N PHE A 16 10.68 -15.85 2.52
CA PHE A 16 10.68 -16.34 1.14
C PHE A 16 10.89 -17.86 1.12
N THR A 17 9.91 -18.60 1.65
CA THR A 17 9.90 -20.07 1.62
C THR A 17 8.96 -20.59 0.55
N THR A 18 9.04 -21.90 0.28
CA THR A 18 7.97 -22.62 -0.42
C THR A 18 6.66 -22.35 0.29
N LYS A 19 5.69 -21.76 -0.43
CA LYS A 19 4.35 -21.53 0.10
C LYS A 19 3.70 -22.86 0.50
N ASN A 20 3.00 -22.86 1.62
CA ASN A 20 2.06 -23.94 1.91
C ASN A 20 0.97 -23.97 0.83
N LYS A 21 0.36 -25.14 0.63
CA LYS A 21 -0.80 -25.24 -0.26
C LYS A 21 -2.00 -24.51 0.37
N PRO A 22 -2.95 -23.97 -0.41
CA PRO A 22 -4.09 -23.22 0.13
C PRO A 22 -4.90 -23.97 1.20
N GLU A 23 -4.95 -25.30 1.13
CA GLU A 23 -5.65 -26.14 2.12
C GLU A 23 -5.05 -26.01 3.53
N HIS A 24 -3.76 -25.67 3.63
CA HIS A 24 -3.11 -25.41 4.91
C HIS A 24 -3.66 -24.16 5.58
N THR A 25 -3.81 -23.06 4.84
CA THR A 25 -4.38 -21.82 5.38
C THR A 25 -5.85 -22.03 5.79
N VAL A 26 -6.61 -22.84 5.03
CA VAL A 26 -8.00 -23.20 5.38
C VAL A 26 -8.05 -23.98 6.69
N GLU A 27 -7.20 -24.99 6.86
CA GLU A 27 -7.13 -25.76 8.12
C GLU A 27 -6.65 -24.89 9.30
N PHE A 28 -5.73 -23.96 9.04
CA PHE A 28 -5.28 -23.00 10.04
C PHE A 28 -6.44 -22.10 10.53
N LEU A 29 -7.25 -21.54 9.62
CA LEU A 29 -8.44 -20.76 10.00
C LEU A 29 -9.50 -21.61 10.69
N ASN A 30 -9.70 -22.87 10.26
CA ASN A 30 -10.60 -23.82 10.91
C ASN A 30 -10.22 -24.02 12.39
N ARG A 31 -8.94 -24.20 12.68
CA ARG A 31 -8.44 -24.33 14.07
C ARG A 31 -8.51 -23.03 14.88
N LEU A 32 -8.45 -21.88 14.22
CA LEU A 32 -8.71 -20.57 14.85
C LEU A 32 -10.21 -20.35 15.11
N GLY A 33 -11.10 -21.21 14.61
CA GLY A 33 -12.54 -21.07 14.80
C GLY A 33 -13.24 -20.20 13.76
N HIS A 34 -12.63 -19.99 12.60
CA HIS A 34 -13.14 -19.14 11.52
C HIS A 34 -13.45 -17.68 11.92
N PRO A 35 -12.52 -16.96 12.56
CA PRO A 35 -12.74 -15.58 12.98
C PRO A 35 -13.17 -14.67 11.82
N GLU A 36 -12.66 -14.91 10.61
CA GLU A 36 -12.95 -14.16 9.39
C GLU A 36 -14.45 -14.16 9.01
N ARG A 37 -15.22 -15.16 9.44
CA ARG A 37 -16.63 -15.31 9.06
C ARG A 37 -17.57 -14.40 9.85
N SER A 38 -17.10 -13.78 10.93
CA SER A 38 -17.91 -12.88 11.76
C SER A 38 -17.95 -11.43 11.24
N MET A 39 -17.16 -11.11 10.20
CA MET A 39 -16.88 -9.74 9.77
C MET A 39 -17.25 -9.52 8.30
N LYS A 40 -17.55 -8.25 7.95
CA LYS A 40 -17.80 -7.83 6.58
C LYS A 40 -16.49 -7.47 5.87
N ILE A 41 -16.00 -8.35 5.00
CA ILE A 41 -14.67 -8.19 4.39
C ILE A 41 -14.75 -7.51 3.01
N ILE A 42 -13.90 -6.51 2.77
CA ILE A 42 -13.62 -5.94 1.44
C ILE A 42 -12.20 -6.35 1.07
N HIS A 43 -12.04 -7.09 -0.02
CA HIS A 43 -10.75 -7.71 -0.36
C HIS A 43 -10.08 -6.98 -1.53
N VAL A 44 -8.84 -6.52 -1.33
CA VAL A 44 -8.14 -5.64 -2.26
C VAL A 44 -6.86 -6.30 -2.77
N ALA A 45 -6.77 -6.49 -4.09
CA ALA A 45 -5.59 -6.94 -4.81
C ALA A 45 -5.14 -5.88 -5.82
N GLY A 46 -3.95 -6.06 -6.38
CA GLY A 46 -3.35 -5.04 -7.26
C GLY A 46 -1.83 -5.06 -7.28
N THR A 47 -1.23 -4.36 -8.24
CA THR A 47 0.22 -4.13 -8.24
C THR A 47 0.53 -2.91 -7.39
N ASN A 48 0.06 -1.74 -7.82
CA ASN A 48 0.21 -0.48 -7.10
C ASN A 48 -1.16 0.05 -6.67
N GLY A 49 -1.20 0.78 -5.55
CA GLY A 49 -2.42 1.41 -5.06
C GLY A 49 -3.25 0.59 -4.06
N LYS A 50 -2.94 -0.70 -3.84
CA LYS A 50 -3.64 -1.57 -2.87
C LYS A 50 -3.83 -0.91 -1.50
N GLY A 51 -2.72 -0.63 -0.79
CA GLY A 51 -2.75 0.05 0.50
C GLY A 51 -3.45 1.41 0.46
N SER A 52 -3.34 2.18 -0.63
CA SER A 52 -4.05 3.47 -0.76
C SER A 52 -5.56 3.29 -0.87
N VAL A 53 -6.04 2.37 -1.70
CA VAL A 53 -7.46 1.99 -1.77
C VAL A 53 -7.95 1.49 -0.42
N CYS A 54 -7.16 0.65 0.26
CA CYS A 54 -7.51 0.16 1.59
C CYS A 54 -7.63 1.31 2.61
N ALA A 55 -6.74 2.29 2.57
CA ALA A 55 -6.76 3.46 3.43
C ALA A 55 -7.99 4.34 3.19
N PHE A 56 -8.35 4.58 1.92
CA PHE A 56 -9.56 5.34 1.57
C PHE A 56 -10.83 4.63 2.07
N LEU A 57 -10.96 3.32 1.81
CA LEU A 57 -12.09 2.52 2.30
C LEU A 57 -12.17 2.55 3.83
N SER A 58 -11.05 2.31 4.51
CA SER A 58 -10.98 2.30 5.97
C SER A 58 -11.36 3.65 6.56
N THR A 59 -10.88 4.76 5.97
CA THR A 59 -11.19 6.11 6.44
C THR A 59 -12.66 6.46 6.21
N MET A 60 -13.23 6.13 5.04
CA MET A 60 -14.65 6.38 4.76
C MET A 60 -15.58 5.60 5.70
N LEU A 61 -15.29 4.33 5.95
CA LEU A 61 -16.08 3.50 6.86
C LEU A 61 -15.96 3.98 8.32
N THR A 62 -14.75 4.37 8.75
CA THR A 62 -14.52 4.94 10.08
C THR A 62 -15.24 6.27 10.26
N GLU A 63 -15.19 7.16 9.26
CA GLU A 63 -15.93 8.43 9.27
C GLU A 63 -17.45 8.22 9.31
N ALA A 64 -17.93 7.10 8.75
CA ALA A 64 -19.32 6.67 8.84
C ALA A 64 -19.69 6.04 10.20
N GLY A 65 -18.78 6.02 11.17
CA GLY A 65 -18.98 5.45 12.49
C GLY A 65 -19.00 3.92 12.53
N LYS A 66 -18.60 3.25 11.44
CA LYS A 66 -18.47 1.79 11.40
C LYS A 66 -17.16 1.37 12.07
N ARG A 67 -17.20 0.32 12.89
CA ARG A 67 -15.99 -0.21 13.54
C ARG A 67 -15.16 -0.94 12.49
N THR A 68 -14.08 -0.33 12.05
CA THR A 68 -13.38 -0.74 10.83
C THR A 68 -11.99 -1.23 11.14
N ALA A 69 -11.66 -2.43 10.70
CA ALA A 69 -10.33 -2.98 10.74
C ALA A 69 -9.63 -2.84 9.39
N LEU A 70 -8.31 -2.67 9.42
CA LEU A 70 -7.47 -2.57 8.24
C LEU A 70 -6.28 -3.52 8.40
N PHE A 71 -6.12 -4.44 7.44
CA PHE A 71 -4.94 -5.29 7.33
C PHE A 71 -4.15 -4.96 6.08
N THR A 72 -2.88 -4.54 6.25
CA THR A 72 -2.03 -4.06 5.15
C THR A 72 -0.61 -4.60 5.20
N SER A 73 0.10 -4.47 4.07
CA SER A 73 1.49 -4.91 3.94
C SER A 73 2.30 -4.11 2.91
N PRO A 74 3.62 -3.93 3.11
CA PRO A 74 4.36 -4.12 4.36
C PRO A 74 4.12 -2.98 5.37
N HIS A 75 4.70 -3.08 6.58
CA HIS A 75 4.85 -1.93 7.48
C HIS A 75 6.11 -1.13 7.14
N LEU A 76 6.16 0.14 7.58
CA LEU A 76 7.30 1.04 7.46
C LEU A 76 8.22 0.98 8.68
N VAL A 77 7.68 1.08 9.90
CA VAL A 77 8.47 1.17 11.13
C VAL A 77 8.12 0.07 12.12
N LYS A 78 6.83 -0.12 12.41
CA LYS A 78 6.35 -1.05 13.44
C LYS A 78 5.39 -2.07 12.86
N ILE A 79 5.50 -3.34 13.28
CA ILE A 79 4.64 -4.42 12.75
C ILE A 79 3.14 -4.16 12.96
N ASN A 80 2.79 -3.43 14.03
CA ASN A 80 1.42 -3.02 14.35
C ASN A 80 0.80 -2.14 13.26
N GLU A 81 1.59 -1.47 12.40
CA GLU A 81 1.05 -0.70 11.27
C GLU A 81 0.20 -1.55 10.33
N ARG A 82 0.48 -2.86 10.28
CA ARG A 82 -0.29 -3.84 9.49
C ARG A 82 -1.68 -4.09 10.06
N PHE A 83 -1.96 -3.71 11.30
CA PHE A 83 -3.19 -4.02 12.03
C PHE A 83 -3.75 -2.73 12.62
N GLN A 84 -4.83 -2.22 12.06
CA GLN A 84 -5.45 -1.00 12.57
C GLN A 84 -6.92 -1.21 12.86
N ILE A 85 -7.42 -0.53 13.89
CA ILE A 85 -8.85 -0.36 14.17
C ILE A 85 -9.15 1.13 14.11
N ASN A 86 -10.15 1.52 13.32
CA ASN A 86 -10.57 2.90 13.10
C ASN A 86 -9.41 3.83 12.68
N ASN A 87 -8.51 3.31 11.83
CA ASN A 87 -7.28 3.96 11.35
C ASN A 87 -6.21 4.24 12.43
N GLU A 88 -6.34 3.65 13.61
CA GLU A 88 -5.32 3.68 14.65
C GLU A 88 -4.66 2.30 14.75
N MET A 89 -3.33 2.28 14.87
CA MET A 89 -2.59 1.03 15.11
C MET A 89 -3.03 0.39 16.42
N VAL A 90 -3.17 -0.93 16.41
CA VAL A 90 -3.41 -1.70 17.64
C VAL A 90 -2.24 -1.55 18.62
N SER A 91 -2.54 -1.66 19.91
CA SER A 91 -1.52 -1.61 20.96
C SER A 91 -0.63 -2.86 20.95
N ASP A 92 0.51 -2.79 21.64
CA ASP A 92 1.42 -3.94 21.77
C ASP A 92 0.77 -5.07 22.57
N GLU A 93 -0.05 -4.73 23.55
CA GLU A 93 -0.82 -5.65 24.36
C GLU A 93 -1.92 -6.34 23.54
N GLU A 94 -2.66 -5.59 22.72
CA GLU A 94 -3.69 -6.13 21.82
C GLU A 94 -3.07 -7.10 20.81
N PHE A 95 -1.98 -6.68 20.15
CA PHE A 95 -1.23 -7.53 19.23
C PHE A 95 -0.71 -8.80 19.91
N LEU A 96 -0.07 -8.67 21.07
CA LEU A 96 0.50 -9.80 21.81
C LEU A 96 -0.58 -10.80 22.24
N SER A 97 -1.74 -10.31 22.71
CA SER A 97 -2.87 -11.16 23.09
C SER A 97 -3.33 -12.05 21.94
N ALA A 98 -3.58 -11.47 20.77
CA ALA A 98 -3.99 -12.21 19.58
C ALA A 98 -2.89 -13.16 19.10
N PHE A 99 -1.63 -12.70 19.07
CA PHE A 99 -0.48 -13.51 18.69
C PHE A 99 -0.34 -14.77 19.56
N LEU A 100 -0.49 -14.66 20.88
CA LEU A 100 -0.34 -15.80 21.78
C LEU A 100 -1.39 -16.89 21.54
N LYS A 101 -2.64 -16.51 21.23
CA LYS A 101 -3.70 -17.47 20.88
C LYS A 101 -3.41 -18.17 19.57
N VAL A 102 -2.96 -17.41 18.56
CA VAL A 102 -2.54 -17.98 17.28
C VAL A 102 -1.36 -18.94 17.48
N LEU A 103 -0.37 -18.55 18.28
CA LEU A 103 0.80 -19.39 18.56
C LEU A 103 0.42 -20.72 19.24
N ASP A 104 -0.59 -20.73 20.10
CA ASP A 104 -1.11 -21.96 20.71
C ASP A 104 -1.69 -22.91 19.65
N VAL A 105 -2.51 -22.38 18.73
CA VAL A 105 -3.05 -23.14 17.59
C VAL A 105 -1.94 -23.68 16.69
N VAL A 106 -0.92 -22.86 16.41
CA VAL A 106 0.23 -23.28 15.60
C VAL A 106 1.00 -24.42 16.26
N LYS A 107 1.21 -24.38 17.58
CA LYS A 107 1.84 -25.49 18.31
C LYS A 107 1.01 -26.76 18.21
N GLY A 108 -0.31 -26.67 18.31
CA GLY A 108 -1.23 -27.79 18.10
C GLY A 108 -1.12 -28.38 16.69
N MET A 109 -1.09 -27.53 15.66
CA MET A 109 -0.88 -27.96 14.27
C MET A 109 0.44 -28.72 14.10
N GLN A 110 1.54 -28.20 14.67
CA GLN A 110 2.85 -28.86 14.58
C GLN A 110 2.88 -30.20 15.33
N ALA A 111 2.22 -30.29 16.49
CA ALA A 111 2.08 -31.55 17.23
C ALA A 111 1.33 -32.63 16.44
N ASP A 112 0.37 -32.21 15.59
CA ASP A 112 -0.37 -33.08 14.68
C ASP A 112 0.38 -33.35 13.36
N GLY A 113 1.62 -32.89 13.21
CA GLY A 113 2.46 -33.11 12.03
C GLY A 113 2.18 -32.19 10.85
N LEU A 114 1.38 -31.13 11.03
CA LEU A 114 1.17 -30.10 10.00
C LEU A 114 2.36 -29.12 9.97
N PRO A 115 2.70 -28.57 8.79
CA PRO A 115 3.76 -27.57 8.69
C PRO A 115 3.36 -26.30 9.44
N HIS A 116 4.36 -25.55 9.88
CA HIS A 116 4.16 -24.23 10.47
C HIS A 116 3.60 -23.25 9.40
N PRO A 117 2.68 -22.33 9.75
CA PRO A 117 2.25 -21.27 8.83
C PRO A 117 3.42 -20.42 8.33
N THR A 118 3.41 -20.03 7.07
CA THR A 118 4.38 -19.07 6.54
C THR A 118 4.26 -17.73 7.26
N TYR A 119 5.28 -16.86 7.10
CA TYR A 119 5.30 -15.52 7.67
C TYR A 119 3.97 -14.77 7.45
N PHE A 120 3.45 -14.83 6.22
CA PHE A 120 2.24 -14.10 5.86
C PHE A 120 0.96 -14.78 6.34
N GLU A 121 0.89 -16.12 6.31
CA GLU A 121 -0.25 -16.86 6.88
C GLU A 121 -0.37 -16.59 8.38
N LEU A 122 0.73 -16.60 9.13
CA LEU A 122 0.72 -16.32 10.56
C LEU A 122 0.19 -14.91 10.83
N LEU A 123 0.67 -13.88 10.13
CA LEU A 123 0.20 -12.52 10.29
C LEU A 123 -1.29 -12.37 9.93
N PHE A 124 -1.74 -13.05 8.89
CA PHE A 124 -3.15 -13.06 8.50
C PHE A 124 -4.02 -13.70 9.60
N GLY A 125 -3.60 -14.84 10.17
CA GLY A 125 -4.29 -15.45 11.31
C GLY A 125 -4.34 -14.55 12.54
N VAL A 126 -3.23 -13.87 12.86
CA VAL A 126 -3.18 -12.86 13.93
C VAL A 126 -4.16 -11.72 13.66
N ALA A 127 -4.24 -11.25 12.41
CA ALA A 127 -5.18 -10.19 12.05
C ALA A 127 -6.63 -10.60 12.28
N MET A 128 -7.02 -11.78 11.80
CA MET A 128 -8.42 -12.22 11.92
C MET A 128 -8.82 -12.44 13.38
N MET A 129 -7.97 -13.10 14.19
CA MET A 129 -8.19 -13.25 15.63
C MET A 129 -8.32 -11.90 16.34
N LEU A 130 -7.38 -11.00 16.07
CA LEU A 130 -7.35 -9.67 16.66
C LEU A 130 -8.61 -8.85 16.32
N PHE A 131 -9.05 -8.88 15.07
CA PHE A 131 -10.22 -8.11 14.63
C PHE A 131 -11.52 -8.69 15.14
N GLU A 132 -11.62 -10.00 15.31
CA GLU A 132 -12.76 -10.63 16.00
C GLU A 132 -12.82 -10.21 17.48
N GLU A 133 -11.69 -10.26 18.20
CA GLU A 133 -11.60 -9.84 19.61
C GLU A 133 -11.96 -8.36 19.79
N LEU A 134 -11.49 -7.53 18.86
CA LEU A 134 -11.81 -6.12 18.78
C LEU A 134 -13.14 -5.86 18.07
N LYS A 135 -13.98 -6.88 17.85
CA LYS A 135 -15.36 -6.77 17.32
C LYS A 135 -15.47 -5.85 16.10
N ALA A 136 -14.55 -5.98 15.15
CA ALA A 136 -14.61 -5.24 13.90
C ALA A 136 -15.91 -5.58 13.15
N GLU A 137 -16.60 -4.57 12.64
CA GLU A 137 -17.76 -4.77 11.76
C GLU A 137 -17.28 -5.01 10.33
N TYR A 138 -16.40 -4.13 9.85
CA TYR A 138 -15.79 -4.22 8.52
C TYR A 138 -14.30 -4.52 8.62
N VAL A 139 -13.77 -5.32 7.69
CA VAL A 139 -12.34 -5.52 7.50
C VAL A 139 -11.98 -5.15 6.07
N VAL A 140 -11.08 -4.19 5.92
CA VAL A 140 -10.45 -3.89 4.62
C VAL A 140 -9.15 -4.68 4.55
N LEU A 141 -9.13 -5.67 3.66
CA LEU A 141 -8.12 -6.73 3.62
C LEU A 141 -7.24 -6.57 2.37
N GLU A 142 -5.97 -6.23 2.54
CA GLU A 142 -4.98 -6.20 1.45
C GLU A 142 -4.37 -7.60 1.20
N THR A 143 -4.29 -8.03 -0.06
CA THR A 143 -3.48 -9.21 -0.44
C THR A 143 -2.00 -8.96 -0.25
N GLY A 144 -1.24 -9.95 0.23
CA GLY A 144 0.21 -9.86 0.33
C GLY A 144 0.90 -9.89 -1.04
N LEU A 145 0.70 -10.98 -1.79
CA LEU A 145 1.29 -11.15 -3.12
C LEU A 145 0.37 -11.93 -4.06
N GLY A 146 0.15 -11.37 -5.27
CA GLY A 146 -0.71 -11.96 -6.28
C GLY A 146 -2.18 -11.78 -5.91
N GLY A 147 -2.84 -12.88 -5.55
CA GLY A 147 -4.24 -12.93 -5.14
C GLY A 147 -4.73 -14.37 -5.04
N ARG A 148 -4.69 -15.11 -6.16
CA ARG A 148 -5.18 -16.50 -6.29
C ARG A 148 -4.64 -17.45 -5.23
N LEU A 149 -3.33 -17.36 -4.95
CA LEU A 149 -2.60 -18.19 -3.98
C LEU A 149 -2.13 -17.38 -2.76
N ASP A 150 -2.80 -16.28 -2.45
CA ASP A 150 -2.54 -15.48 -1.26
C ASP A 150 -3.33 -16.04 -0.07
N ALA A 151 -2.76 -15.98 1.14
CA ALA A 151 -3.41 -16.50 2.35
C ALA A 151 -4.79 -15.83 2.58
N THR A 152 -4.90 -14.54 2.24
CA THR A 152 -6.14 -13.77 2.37
C THR A 152 -7.26 -14.27 1.44
N ASN A 153 -6.93 -15.03 0.39
CA ASN A 153 -7.92 -15.57 -0.54
C ASN A 153 -8.70 -16.78 0.01
N THR A 154 -8.42 -17.19 1.24
CA THR A 154 -9.28 -18.12 2.00
C THR A 154 -10.62 -17.51 2.39
N VAL A 155 -10.78 -16.18 2.34
CA VAL A 155 -12.07 -15.53 2.52
C VAL A 155 -13.03 -15.94 1.39
N GLU A 156 -14.11 -16.63 1.74
CA GLU A 156 -15.06 -17.20 0.77
C GLU A 156 -16.09 -16.18 0.27
N HIS A 157 -16.51 -15.28 1.16
CA HIS A 157 -17.64 -14.37 0.93
C HIS A 157 -17.32 -12.91 1.29
N PRO A 158 -16.35 -12.25 0.61
CA PRO A 158 -16.18 -10.82 0.79
C PRO A 158 -17.40 -10.06 0.22
N LEU A 159 -17.70 -8.88 0.76
CA LEU A 159 -18.75 -7.99 0.25
C LEU A 159 -18.45 -7.50 -1.17
N ALA A 160 -17.18 -7.22 -1.44
CA ALA A 160 -16.66 -6.84 -2.73
C ALA A 160 -15.18 -7.20 -2.84
N THR A 161 -14.74 -7.31 -4.08
CA THR A 161 -13.33 -7.42 -4.43
C THR A 161 -12.91 -6.17 -5.20
N VAL A 162 -11.72 -5.66 -4.92
CA VAL A 162 -11.17 -4.48 -5.61
C VAL A 162 -9.82 -4.86 -6.23
N ILE A 163 -9.66 -4.62 -7.52
CA ILE A 163 -8.41 -4.86 -8.24
C ILE A 163 -7.85 -3.52 -8.72
N THR A 164 -6.83 -3.03 -8.02
CA THR A 164 -6.13 -1.79 -8.39
C THR A 164 -5.21 -2.01 -9.58
N SER A 165 -4.54 -0.95 -10.04
CA SER A 165 -3.64 -0.96 -11.20
C SER A 165 -2.77 -2.22 -11.32
N ILE A 166 -2.69 -2.76 -12.53
CA ILE A 166 -1.88 -3.93 -12.88
C ILE A 166 -0.70 -3.49 -13.73
N SER A 167 0.51 -3.84 -13.29
CA SER A 167 1.75 -3.59 -14.02
C SER A 167 2.72 -4.75 -13.81
N LEU A 168 3.80 -4.77 -14.58
CA LEU A 168 4.86 -5.77 -14.40
C LEU A 168 5.55 -5.55 -13.06
N ASP A 169 5.37 -6.51 -12.15
CA ASP A 169 6.04 -6.58 -10.85
C ASP A 169 6.11 -8.04 -10.40
N HIS A 170 7.15 -8.40 -9.65
CA HIS A 170 7.40 -9.77 -9.20
C HIS A 170 7.33 -10.80 -10.35
N THR A 171 7.93 -10.50 -11.50
CA THR A 171 7.77 -11.28 -12.73
C THR A 171 8.26 -12.72 -12.62
N GLU A 172 9.22 -12.98 -11.73
CA GLU A 172 9.72 -14.32 -11.38
C GLU A 172 8.66 -15.20 -10.69
N ILE A 173 7.66 -14.59 -10.04
CA ILE A 173 6.65 -15.30 -9.24
C ILE A 173 5.27 -15.25 -9.91
N LEU A 174 4.87 -14.09 -10.42
CA LEU A 174 3.52 -13.84 -10.93
C LEU A 174 3.42 -13.94 -12.46
N GLY A 175 4.56 -14.01 -13.15
CA GLY A 175 4.65 -14.07 -14.61
C GLY A 175 5.18 -12.78 -15.24
N ASP A 176 5.61 -12.93 -16.48
CA ASP A 176 6.33 -11.94 -17.30
C ASP A 176 5.42 -11.08 -18.20
N THR A 177 4.10 -11.17 -18.04
CA THR A 177 3.10 -10.45 -18.85
C THR A 177 2.00 -9.88 -17.97
N ILE A 178 1.36 -8.81 -18.43
CA ILE A 178 0.23 -8.18 -17.72
C ILE A 178 -0.90 -9.17 -17.53
N GLU A 179 -1.18 -10.02 -18.52
CA GLU A 179 -2.25 -11.02 -18.47
C GLU A 179 -2.00 -12.10 -17.41
N LYS A 180 -0.76 -12.59 -17.27
CA LYS A 180 -0.41 -13.56 -16.22
C LYS A 180 -0.56 -12.95 -14.83
N ILE A 181 -0.08 -11.72 -14.66
CA ILE A 181 -0.20 -11.00 -13.39
C ILE A 181 -1.68 -10.70 -13.08
N ALA A 182 -2.47 -10.32 -14.09
CA ALA A 182 -3.90 -10.10 -13.96
C ALA A 182 -4.65 -11.38 -13.60
N PHE A 183 -4.26 -12.53 -14.14
CA PHE A 183 -4.83 -13.82 -13.79
C PHE A 183 -4.62 -14.15 -12.30
N GLU A 184 -3.41 -13.92 -11.79
CA GLU A 184 -3.12 -14.11 -10.37
C GLU A 184 -3.96 -13.17 -9.49
N LYS A 185 -4.12 -11.90 -9.86
CA LYS A 185 -4.89 -10.92 -9.07
C LYS A 185 -6.40 -11.16 -9.15
N ALA A 186 -6.92 -11.48 -10.33
CA ALA A 186 -8.32 -11.84 -10.55
C ALA A 186 -8.74 -13.11 -9.79
N GLY A 187 -7.79 -13.87 -9.25
CA GLY A 187 -8.05 -15.01 -8.37
C GLY A 187 -8.75 -14.67 -7.06
N ILE A 188 -8.82 -13.38 -6.66
CA ILE A 188 -9.61 -12.96 -5.49
C ILE A 188 -11.12 -12.87 -5.80
N ILE A 189 -11.52 -12.80 -7.08
CA ILE A 189 -12.93 -12.70 -7.47
C ILE A 189 -13.67 -13.98 -7.02
N LYS A 190 -14.83 -13.79 -6.39
CA LYS A 190 -15.68 -14.88 -5.86
C LYS A 190 -17.04 -14.94 -6.57
N PRO A 191 -17.67 -16.13 -6.69
CA PRO A 191 -18.97 -16.29 -7.33
C PRO A 191 -20.02 -15.28 -6.86
N GLY A 192 -20.60 -14.52 -7.79
CA GLY A 192 -21.66 -13.54 -7.53
C GLY A 192 -21.23 -12.30 -6.71
N VAL A 193 -20.00 -12.26 -6.19
CA VAL A 193 -19.45 -11.10 -5.47
C VAL A 193 -19.00 -10.04 -6.48
N PRO A 194 -19.36 -8.75 -6.29
CA PRO A 194 -18.95 -7.70 -7.21
C PRO A 194 -17.43 -7.48 -7.22
N VAL A 195 -16.92 -7.17 -8.40
CA VAL A 195 -15.52 -6.74 -8.61
C VAL A 195 -15.49 -5.30 -9.12
N ILE A 196 -14.76 -4.45 -8.40
CA ILE A 196 -14.43 -3.08 -8.81
C ILE A 196 -12.98 -3.09 -9.27
N TYR A 197 -12.67 -2.51 -10.43
CA TYR A 197 -11.31 -2.62 -10.95
C TYR A 197 -10.86 -1.41 -11.75
N ASP A 198 -9.54 -1.23 -11.77
CA ASP A 198 -8.87 -0.23 -12.58
C ASP A 198 -8.91 -0.64 -14.06
N GLY A 199 -9.65 0.12 -14.87
CA GLY A 199 -9.82 -0.11 -16.31
C GLY A 199 -8.73 0.49 -17.19
N SER A 200 -7.59 0.92 -16.63
CA SER A 200 -6.55 1.63 -17.39
C SER A 200 -5.74 0.75 -18.34
N SER A 201 -5.73 -0.58 -18.17
CA SER A 201 -5.05 -1.53 -19.06
C SER A 201 -6.05 -2.49 -19.72
N PRO A 202 -6.19 -2.43 -21.05
CA PRO A 202 -7.05 -3.36 -21.80
C PRO A 202 -6.67 -4.83 -21.61
N GLU A 203 -5.38 -5.14 -21.47
CA GLU A 203 -4.85 -6.50 -21.25
C GLU A 203 -5.32 -7.06 -19.90
N ALA A 204 -5.19 -6.26 -18.84
CA ALA A 204 -5.65 -6.61 -17.51
C ALA A 204 -7.18 -6.73 -17.44
N GLU A 205 -7.88 -5.73 -17.99
CA GLU A 205 -9.34 -5.66 -18.02
C GLU A 205 -9.95 -6.90 -18.68
N LYS A 206 -9.39 -7.34 -19.82
CA LYS A 206 -9.85 -8.55 -20.51
C LYS A 206 -9.83 -9.79 -19.61
N VAL A 207 -8.77 -9.96 -18.81
CA VAL A 207 -8.64 -11.09 -17.90
C VAL A 207 -9.62 -10.98 -16.73
N ILE A 208 -9.74 -9.80 -16.13
CA ILE A 208 -10.67 -9.52 -15.02
C ILE A 208 -12.11 -9.77 -15.45
N LEU A 209 -12.53 -9.23 -16.61
CA LEU A 209 -13.88 -9.42 -17.16
C LEU A 209 -14.17 -10.88 -17.51
N ALA A 210 -13.21 -11.60 -18.09
CA ALA A 210 -13.37 -13.03 -18.37
C ALA A 210 -13.63 -13.82 -17.08
N ARG A 211 -12.85 -13.55 -16.02
CA ARG A 211 -13.01 -14.20 -14.72
C ARG A 211 -14.32 -13.80 -14.02
N ALA A 212 -14.69 -12.53 -14.06
CA ALA A 212 -15.95 -12.06 -13.51
C ALA A 212 -17.15 -12.73 -14.20
N LYS A 213 -17.11 -12.83 -15.54
CA LYS A 213 -18.13 -13.53 -16.34
C LYS A 213 -18.23 -15.02 -15.99
N GLU A 214 -17.10 -15.71 -15.86
CA GLU A 214 -17.06 -17.12 -15.46
C GLU A 214 -17.75 -17.36 -14.11
N LEU A 215 -17.56 -16.43 -13.17
CA LEU A 215 -18.09 -16.51 -11.81
C LEU A 215 -19.47 -15.86 -11.61
N GLY A 216 -20.05 -15.30 -12.67
CA GLY A 216 -21.31 -14.54 -12.57
C GLY A 216 -21.20 -13.30 -11.66
N SER A 217 -20.00 -12.75 -11.52
CA SER A 217 -19.69 -11.60 -10.67
C SER A 217 -19.96 -10.28 -11.40
N PRO A 218 -20.76 -9.35 -10.84
CA PRO A 218 -20.92 -8.01 -11.39
C PRO A 218 -19.58 -7.28 -11.46
N ALA A 219 -19.28 -6.62 -12.57
CA ALA A 219 -17.99 -5.97 -12.80
C ALA A 219 -18.17 -4.46 -13.02
N TYR A 220 -17.44 -3.65 -12.25
CA TYR A 220 -17.52 -2.19 -12.25
C TYR A 220 -16.14 -1.59 -12.57
N PRO A 221 -15.89 -1.20 -13.84
CA PRO A 221 -14.64 -0.54 -14.20
C PRO A 221 -14.62 0.90 -13.69
N VAL A 222 -13.43 1.36 -13.30
CA VAL A 222 -13.11 2.78 -13.12
C VAL A 222 -12.05 3.15 -14.15
N TYR A 223 -12.39 4.05 -15.07
CA TYR A 223 -11.49 4.50 -16.14
C TYR A 223 -10.93 5.89 -15.83
N PRO A 224 -9.70 6.21 -16.27
CA PRO A 224 -9.15 7.56 -16.13
C PRO A 224 -10.03 8.66 -16.74
N SER A 225 -10.76 8.36 -17.82
CA SER A 225 -11.69 9.29 -18.47
C SER A 225 -12.90 9.67 -17.60
N MET A 226 -13.14 8.96 -16.49
CA MET A 226 -14.18 9.31 -15.52
C MET A 226 -13.75 10.42 -14.57
N CYS A 227 -12.45 10.76 -14.52
CA CYS A 227 -11.89 11.73 -13.59
C CYS A 227 -11.45 12.99 -14.36
N GLU A 228 -12.10 14.12 -14.09
CA GLU A 228 -11.78 15.42 -14.70
C GLU A 228 -11.16 16.35 -13.65
N VAL A 229 -9.86 16.60 -13.74
CA VAL A 229 -9.15 17.50 -12.81
C VAL A 229 -9.52 18.95 -13.12
N PHE A 230 -9.91 19.70 -12.09
CA PHE A 230 -10.17 21.14 -12.20
C PHE A 230 -9.31 21.99 -11.26
N LEU A 231 -8.67 21.39 -10.25
CA LEU A 231 -7.70 22.09 -9.39
C LEU A 231 -6.59 21.12 -8.93
N LYS A 232 -5.34 21.55 -9.06
CA LYS A 232 -4.19 20.90 -8.41
C LYS A 232 -3.50 21.91 -7.49
N SER A 233 -3.16 21.47 -6.29
CA SER A 233 -2.40 22.24 -5.31
C SER A 233 -1.28 21.39 -4.72
N ASP A 234 -0.42 21.97 -3.89
CA ASP A 234 0.67 21.23 -3.22
C ASP A 234 0.20 20.17 -2.19
N LYS A 235 -1.11 20.11 -1.94
CA LYS A 235 -1.71 19.32 -0.86
C LYS A 235 -2.86 18.45 -1.33
N SER A 236 -3.47 18.78 -2.46
CA SER A 236 -4.64 18.08 -2.95
C SER A 236 -4.78 18.19 -4.45
N ILE A 237 -5.51 17.21 -5.00
CA ILE A 237 -6.10 17.28 -6.32
C ILE A 237 -7.61 17.25 -6.16
N ASP A 238 -8.28 18.22 -6.78
CA ASP A 238 -9.73 18.28 -6.85
C ASP A 238 -10.17 17.96 -8.28
N PHE A 239 -11.09 17.00 -8.41
CA PHE A 239 -11.58 16.50 -9.68
C PHE A 239 -13.07 16.18 -9.63
N TYR A 240 -13.71 16.14 -10.79
CA TYR A 240 -15.05 15.62 -10.94
C TYR A 240 -15.01 14.12 -11.29
N LEU A 241 -15.75 13.32 -10.53
CA LEU A 241 -15.99 11.91 -10.84
C LEU A 241 -17.30 11.76 -11.61
N ASN A 242 -17.21 11.16 -12.80
CA ASN A 242 -18.32 10.89 -13.72
C ASN A 242 -18.40 9.38 -13.98
N CYS A 243 -19.30 8.68 -13.30
CA CYS A 243 -19.47 7.24 -13.44
C CYS A 243 -20.95 6.84 -13.30
N GLY A 244 -21.25 5.53 -13.32
CA GLY A 244 -22.64 5.05 -13.22
C GLY A 244 -23.39 5.48 -11.95
N TYR A 245 -22.67 5.92 -10.91
CA TYR A 245 -23.24 6.43 -9.65
C TYR A 245 -23.27 7.96 -9.56
N TYR A 246 -22.43 8.66 -10.32
CA TYR A 246 -22.16 10.08 -10.14
C TYR A 246 -22.13 10.83 -11.46
N GLU A 247 -22.81 11.97 -11.47
CA GLU A 247 -22.69 12.97 -12.51
C GLU A 247 -22.01 14.21 -11.91
N HIS A 248 -20.77 14.46 -12.32
CA HIS A 248 -20.01 15.65 -11.96
C HIS A 248 -19.84 15.87 -10.44
N THR A 249 -19.59 14.80 -9.69
CA THR A 249 -19.35 14.87 -8.24
C THR A 249 -17.94 15.36 -7.96
N ALA A 250 -17.80 16.48 -7.22
CA ALA A 250 -16.50 17.00 -6.80
C ALA A 250 -15.87 16.13 -5.70
N VAL A 251 -14.63 15.71 -5.92
CA VAL A 251 -13.82 14.93 -4.97
C VAL A 251 -12.50 15.66 -4.74
N GLU A 252 -12.15 15.88 -3.47
CA GLU A 252 -10.85 16.42 -3.04
C GLU A 252 -10.02 15.28 -2.45
N VAL A 253 -8.91 14.96 -3.12
CA VAL A 253 -7.98 13.92 -2.68
C VAL A 253 -6.74 14.57 -2.07
N PRO A 254 -6.34 14.25 -0.83
CA PRO A 254 -5.29 14.97 -0.10
C PRO A 254 -3.87 14.51 -0.48
N TYR A 255 -3.59 14.41 -1.78
CA TYR A 255 -2.31 14.00 -2.33
C TYR A 255 -1.97 14.77 -3.60
N LEU A 256 -0.68 14.82 -3.91
CA LEU A 256 -0.09 15.47 -5.09
C LEU A 256 -0.16 14.64 -6.37
N ALA A 257 -0.46 13.35 -6.26
CA ALA A 257 -0.26 12.40 -7.35
C ALA A 257 -1.56 11.94 -8.00
N ASP A 258 -1.61 12.00 -9.33
CA ASP A 258 -2.77 11.64 -10.15
C ASP A 258 -3.30 10.23 -9.87
N TYR A 259 -2.41 9.26 -9.65
CA TYR A 259 -2.83 7.89 -9.35
C TYR A 259 -3.66 7.79 -8.06
N GLN A 260 -3.57 8.76 -7.14
CA GLN A 260 -4.41 8.78 -5.95
C GLN A 260 -5.87 9.16 -6.27
N MET A 261 -6.12 9.87 -7.37
CA MET A 261 -7.48 10.09 -7.86
C MET A 261 -8.13 8.78 -8.31
N MET A 262 -7.36 7.93 -9.02
CA MET A 262 -7.84 6.61 -9.43
C MET A 262 -8.08 5.71 -8.21
N ASN A 263 -7.14 5.69 -7.26
CA ASN A 263 -7.30 4.91 -6.02
C ASN A 263 -8.51 5.37 -5.20
N SER A 264 -8.74 6.67 -5.04
CA SER A 264 -9.91 7.17 -4.30
C SER A 264 -11.21 6.86 -5.03
N SER A 265 -11.23 6.94 -6.36
CA SER A 265 -12.40 6.61 -7.19
C SER A 265 -12.74 5.12 -7.10
N LEU A 266 -11.75 4.23 -7.13
CA LEU A 266 -11.95 2.79 -6.89
C LEU A 266 -12.56 2.53 -5.51
N ALA A 267 -12.03 3.18 -4.47
CA ALA A 267 -12.55 3.04 -3.12
C ALA A 267 -13.99 3.56 -3.00
N LEU A 268 -14.30 4.71 -3.62
CA LEU A 268 -15.62 5.31 -3.59
C LEU A 268 -16.65 4.41 -4.29
N VAL A 269 -16.35 3.96 -5.51
CA VAL A 269 -17.20 3.04 -6.28
C VAL A 269 -17.38 1.70 -5.56
N ALA A 270 -16.33 1.18 -4.91
CA ALA A 270 -16.45 -0.03 -4.10
C ALA A 270 -17.41 0.17 -2.91
N LEU A 271 -17.36 1.33 -2.25
CA LEU A 271 -18.29 1.64 -1.18
C LEU A 271 -19.73 1.82 -1.68
N ASP A 272 -19.94 2.46 -2.83
CA ASP A 272 -21.25 2.54 -3.52
C ASP A 272 -21.82 1.17 -3.85
N THR A 273 -20.95 0.25 -4.26
CA THR A 273 -21.36 -1.09 -4.68
C THR A 273 -21.87 -1.93 -3.50
N ILE A 274 -21.28 -1.76 -2.31
CA ILE A 274 -21.64 -2.54 -1.12
C ILE A 274 -22.73 -1.87 -0.27
N ASP A 275 -22.82 -0.54 -0.26
CA ASP A 275 -23.81 0.25 0.48
C ASP A 275 -24.99 0.66 -0.42
N LYS A 276 -25.75 -0.35 -0.87
CA LYS A 276 -26.84 -0.19 -1.85
C LYS A 276 -27.98 0.71 -1.38
N ASP A 277 -28.26 0.68 -0.08
CA ASP A 277 -29.29 1.51 0.55
C ASP A 277 -28.79 2.92 0.89
N HIS A 278 -27.53 3.22 0.55
CA HIS A 278 -26.87 4.51 0.79
C HIS A 278 -26.97 4.96 2.26
N GLU A 279 -26.78 4.02 3.20
CA GLU A 279 -26.74 4.32 4.63
C GLU A 279 -25.63 5.32 4.95
N ILE A 280 -24.51 5.24 4.23
CA ILE A 280 -23.38 6.16 4.33
C ILE A 280 -23.57 7.28 3.31
N SER A 281 -23.93 8.47 3.79
CA SER A 281 -24.14 9.63 2.93
C SER A 281 -22.91 9.98 2.08
N LEU A 282 -23.13 10.47 0.85
CA LEU A 282 -22.05 10.93 -0.03
C LEU A 282 -21.13 11.95 0.67
N LYS A 283 -21.72 12.87 1.45
CA LYS A 283 -20.95 13.86 2.23
C LYS A 283 -19.95 13.19 3.18
N THR A 284 -20.36 12.12 3.87
CA THR A 284 -19.51 11.34 4.78
C THR A 284 -18.39 10.65 4.01
N ARG A 285 -18.69 10.06 2.85
CA ARG A 285 -17.70 9.38 1.99
C ARG A 285 -16.63 10.36 1.50
N LEU A 286 -17.05 11.51 0.95
CA LEU A 286 -16.13 12.56 0.49
C LEU A 286 -15.30 13.15 1.64
N ALA A 287 -15.89 13.32 2.82
CA ALA A 287 -15.14 13.73 4.02
C ALA A 287 -14.08 12.69 4.41
N GLY A 288 -14.40 11.40 4.33
CA GLY A 288 -13.46 10.30 4.55
C GLY A 288 -12.29 10.32 3.55
N ILE A 289 -12.56 10.53 2.26
CA ILE A 289 -11.50 10.68 1.24
C ILE A 289 -10.56 11.83 1.61
N ARG A 290 -11.11 13.02 1.89
CA ARG A 290 -10.33 14.22 2.26
C ARG A 290 -9.49 14.03 3.52
N LYS A 291 -10.00 13.28 4.50
CA LYS A 291 -9.30 12.98 5.77
C LYS A 291 -8.28 11.86 5.67
N THR A 292 -8.29 11.08 4.58
CA THR A 292 -7.40 9.92 4.45
C THR A 292 -5.94 10.34 4.56
N ARG A 293 -5.17 9.58 5.35
CA ARG A 293 -3.71 9.72 5.46
C ARG A 293 -3.09 8.36 5.24
N TRP A 294 -2.25 8.24 4.23
CA TRP A 294 -1.58 7.00 3.91
C TRP A 294 -0.08 7.22 3.84
N GLN A 295 0.62 6.51 4.72
CA GLN A 295 1.99 6.82 5.07
C GLN A 295 2.94 6.39 3.94
N GLY A 296 3.86 7.27 3.53
CA GLY A 296 4.87 6.95 2.53
C GLY A 296 4.35 6.72 1.10
N ARG A 297 3.25 7.37 0.71
CA ARG A 297 2.71 7.33 -0.66
C ARG A 297 2.40 8.76 -1.12
N MET A 298 3.42 9.43 -1.65
CA MET A 298 3.42 10.87 -1.94
C MET A 298 2.86 11.68 -0.76
N GLU A 299 3.37 11.36 0.44
CA GLU A 299 2.93 11.95 1.69
C GLU A 299 3.68 13.27 1.94
N THR A 300 2.96 14.39 1.87
CA THR A 300 3.49 15.69 2.30
C THR A 300 3.56 15.74 3.83
N VAL A 301 4.76 15.62 4.38
CA VAL A 301 4.99 15.54 5.84
C VAL A 301 5.23 16.90 6.49
N MET A 302 5.70 17.87 5.71
CA MET A 302 5.85 19.28 6.07
C MET A 302 5.93 20.14 4.79
N PRO A 303 5.84 21.48 4.86
CA PRO A 303 5.85 22.32 3.66
C PRO A 303 7.03 22.02 2.73
N GLY A 304 6.70 21.60 1.51
CA GLY A 304 7.67 21.26 0.47
C GLY A 304 8.40 19.93 0.64
N VAL A 305 8.08 19.09 1.63
CA VAL A 305 8.77 17.80 1.83
C VAL A 305 7.78 16.65 1.65
N VAL A 306 8.10 15.76 0.72
CA VAL A 306 7.26 14.64 0.31
C VAL A 306 8.01 13.33 0.50
N LEU A 307 7.39 12.38 1.21
CA LEU A 307 7.91 11.01 1.36
C LEU A 307 7.17 10.09 0.40
N ASP A 308 7.92 9.33 -0.40
CA ASP A 308 7.33 8.34 -1.31
C ASP A 308 8.08 7.00 -1.30
N GLY A 309 7.29 5.93 -1.27
CA GLY A 309 7.79 4.57 -1.21
C GLY A 309 8.10 3.94 -2.55
N ALA A 310 8.13 4.68 -3.67
CA ALA A 310 8.47 4.13 -4.98
C ALA A 310 9.85 3.46 -4.95
N HIS A 311 9.86 2.17 -5.29
CA HIS A 311 11.04 1.30 -5.21
C HIS A 311 11.05 0.22 -6.30
N ASN A 312 10.19 0.36 -7.32
CA ASN A 312 10.09 -0.50 -8.50
C ASN A 312 9.86 0.38 -9.74
N ALA A 313 10.01 -0.20 -10.94
CA ALA A 313 9.93 0.56 -12.19
C ALA A 313 8.58 1.27 -12.39
N ALA A 314 7.46 0.61 -12.05
CA ALA A 314 6.13 1.19 -12.17
C ALA A 314 5.93 2.37 -11.20
N GLY A 315 6.31 2.21 -9.94
CA GLY A 315 6.23 3.28 -8.94
C GLY A 315 7.14 4.45 -9.28
N VAL A 316 8.33 4.20 -9.84
CA VAL A 316 9.24 5.27 -10.28
C VAL A 316 8.64 6.05 -11.46
N LYS A 317 7.96 5.39 -12.41
CA LYS A 317 7.27 6.09 -13.51
C LYS A 317 6.17 7.02 -13.00
N GLU A 318 5.37 6.57 -12.04
CA GLU A 318 4.33 7.40 -11.40
C GLU A 318 4.94 8.56 -10.60
N PHE A 319 6.05 8.31 -9.90
CA PHE A 319 6.83 9.34 -9.22
C PHE A 319 7.33 10.40 -10.20
N VAL A 320 7.98 10.00 -11.29
CA VAL A 320 8.50 10.88 -12.35
C VAL A 320 7.39 11.72 -12.96
N ARG A 321 6.24 11.12 -13.25
CA ARG A 321 5.08 11.86 -13.78
C ARG A 321 4.65 12.98 -12.83
N THR A 322 4.63 12.72 -11.53
CA THR A 322 4.28 13.74 -10.52
C THR A 322 5.33 14.85 -10.47
N VAL A 323 6.62 14.50 -10.50
CA VAL A 323 7.72 15.48 -10.46
C VAL A 323 7.73 16.39 -11.70
N LYS A 324 7.47 15.83 -12.90
CA LYS A 324 7.38 16.59 -14.15
C LYS A 324 6.39 17.75 -14.11
N GLU A 325 5.29 17.59 -13.38
CA GLU A 325 4.29 18.65 -13.24
C GLU A 325 4.78 19.82 -12.36
N ILE A 326 5.84 19.60 -11.58
CA ILE A 326 6.33 20.52 -10.55
C ILE A 326 7.64 21.21 -10.97
N GLU A 327 8.57 20.47 -11.59
CA GLU A 327 9.95 20.89 -11.87
C GLU A 327 10.11 22.14 -12.75
N GLY A 328 9.09 22.49 -13.55
CA GLY A 328 9.08 23.72 -14.34
C GLY A 328 8.74 24.99 -13.54
N SER A 329 8.25 24.83 -12.31
CA SER A 329 7.75 25.94 -11.48
C SER A 329 8.51 26.13 -10.17
N ARG A 330 9.28 25.12 -9.75
CA ARG A 330 9.97 25.10 -8.45
C ARG A 330 11.27 24.34 -8.55
N ARG A 331 12.20 24.68 -7.65
CA ARG A 331 13.39 23.86 -7.37
C ARG A 331 12.94 22.47 -6.89
N VAL A 332 13.54 21.42 -7.45
CA VAL A 332 13.25 20.01 -7.10
C VAL A 332 14.52 19.36 -6.60
N VAL A 333 14.52 18.96 -5.33
CA VAL A 333 15.63 18.26 -4.68
C VAL A 333 15.19 16.83 -4.38
N MET A 334 16.12 15.90 -4.52
CA MET A 334 15.87 14.48 -4.24
C MET A 334 16.77 13.98 -3.11
N LEU A 335 16.17 13.33 -2.12
CA LEU A 335 16.87 12.45 -1.19
C LEU A 335 16.60 11.00 -1.59
N PHE A 336 17.63 10.27 -1.99
CA PHE A 336 17.48 8.93 -2.56
C PHE A 336 18.25 7.87 -1.77
N ALA A 337 17.62 6.73 -1.55
CA ALA A 337 18.28 5.51 -1.12
C ALA A 337 17.61 4.28 -1.75
N ALA A 338 18.37 3.22 -2.00
CA ALA A 338 17.87 1.97 -2.53
C ALA A 338 18.44 0.76 -1.78
N VAL A 339 17.93 -0.43 -2.11
CA VAL A 339 18.39 -1.71 -1.56
C VAL A 339 18.94 -2.59 -2.68
N VAL A 340 19.89 -3.47 -2.35
CA VAL A 340 20.67 -4.26 -3.32
C VAL A 340 19.84 -5.14 -4.27
N GLU A 341 18.65 -5.59 -3.86
CA GLU A 341 17.80 -6.44 -4.71
C GLU A 341 16.99 -5.67 -5.75
N LYS A 342 17.10 -4.33 -5.77
CA LYS A 342 16.36 -3.49 -6.72
C LYS A 342 17.24 -3.11 -7.89
N ASN A 343 16.61 -2.94 -9.05
CA ASN A 343 17.27 -2.40 -10.23
C ASN A 343 17.39 -0.87 -10.11
N PHE A 344 18.17 -0.42 -9.12
CA PHE A 344 18.30 0.99 -8.77
C PHE A 344 18.99 1.82 -9.85
N GLU A 345 19.89 1.24 -10.66
CA GLU A 345 20.49 1.97 -11.78
C GLU A 345 19.44 2.33 -12.83
N THR A 346 18.57 1.39 -13.23
CA THR A 346 17.47 1.70 -14.15
C THR A 346 16.47 2.70 -13.54
N MET A 347 16.22 2.65 -12.23
CA MET A 347 15.39 3.65 -11.55
C MET A 347 16.02 5.05 -11.64
N ILE A 348 17.31 5.17 -11.33
CA ILE A 348 18.06 6.43 -11.37
C ILE A 348 18.12 6.97 -12.80
N GLU A 349 18.43 6.13 -13.78
CA GLU A 349 18.45 6.49 -15.20
C GLU A 349 17.08 7.05 -15.64
N THR A 350 16.00 6.35 -15.33
CA THR A 350 14.63 6.78 -15.66
C THR A 350 14.33 8.15 -15.04
N ILE A 351 14.65 8.31 -13.75
CA ILE A 351 14.45 9.58 -13.05
C ILE A 351 15.24 10.70 -13.74
N CYS A 352 16.54 10.51 -14.00
CA CYS A 352 17.39 11.57 -14.51
C CYS A 352 17.08 11.95 -15.97
N HIS A 353 16.70 10.98 -16.80
CA HIS A 353 16.34 11.25 -18.20
C HIS A 353 14.98 11.95 -18.33
N GLU A 354 14.08 11.71 -17.37
CA GLU A 354 12.72 12.20 -17.46
C GLU A 354 12.45 13.42 -16.57
N THR A 355 13.31 13.74 -15.60
CA THR A 355 13.10 14.88 -14.69
C THR A 355 14.30 15.82 -14.67
N ASN A 356 14.05 17.09 -14.40
CA ASN A 356 15.06 18.13 -14.24
C ASN A 356 15.29 18.41 -12.75
N LEU A 357 16.15 17.60 -12.14
CA LEU A 357 16.51 17.73 -10.74
C LEU A 357 17.45 18.92 -10.52
N SER A 358 17.20 19.69 -9.46
CA SER A 358 18.03 20.83 -9.09
C SER A 358 19.21 20.44 -8.18
N ALA A 359 19.06 19.36 -7.41
CA ALA A 359 20.12 18.72 -6.62
C ALA A 359 19.70 17.31 -6.19
N VAL A 360 20.68 16.45 -5.92
CA VAL A 360 20.48 15.10 -5.40
C VAL A 360 21.35 14.88 -4.16
N VAL A 361 20.74 14.37 -3.10
CA VAL A 361 21.42 13.81 -1.94
C VAL A 361 21.20 12.29 -1.95
N ALA A 362 22.26 11.53 -2.15
CA ALA A 362 22.23 10.07 -2.03
C ALA A 362 22.58 9.67 -0.59
N THR A 363 21.83 8.71 -0.04
CA THR A 363 22.09 8.14 1.29
C THR A 363 21.97 6.63 1.28
N GLU A 364 22.32 6.00 2.39
CA GLU A 364 22.28 4.55 2.56
C GLU A 364 21.35 4.18 3.72
N ILE A 365 20.64 3.06 3.57
CA ILE A 365 19.85 2.48 4.65
C ILE A 365 20.74 1.61 5.54
N LYS A 366 20.33 1.37 6.79
CA LYS A 366 21.05 0.45 7.68
C LYS A 366 20.76 -1.02 7.34
N GLY A 367 21.74 -1.89 7.59
CA GLY A 367 21.60 -3.35 7.52
C GLY A 367 22.15 -3.98 6.24
N ASP A 368 21.99 -5.30 6.12
CA ASP A 368 22.69 -6.14 5.12
C ASP A 368 22.28 -5.90 3.67
N ARG A 369 21.19 -5.16 3.45
CA ARG A 369 20.62 -4.88 2.12
C ARG A 369 21.02 -3.51 1.59
N ASN A 370 21.96 -2.83 2.25
CA ASN A 370 22.32 -1.46 1.93
C ASN A 370 23.07 -1.34 0.61
N VAL A 371 22.88 -0.21 -0.06
CA VAL A 371 23.76 0.24 -1.14
C VAL A 371 24.49 1.47 -0.61
N PRO A 372 25.83 1.51 -0.64
CA PRO A 372 26.58 2.67 -0.16
C PRO A 372 26.15 3.96 -0.83
N ALA A 373 26.10 5.05 -0.05
CA ALA A 373 25.66 6.36 -0.54
C ALA A 373 26.51 6.85 -1.74
N GLU A 374 27.82 6.58 -1.72
CA GLU A 374 28.74 6.97 -2.79
C GLU A 374 28.49 6.18 -4.09
N ASP A 375 28.10 4.91 -3.99
CA ASP A 375 27.79 4.09 -5.18
C ASP A 375 26.54 4.61 -5.88
N LEU A 376 25.50 4.96 -5.10
CA LEU A 376 24.29 5.60 -5.62
C LEU A 376 24.61 6.97 -6.24
N ALA A 377 25.40 7.79 -5.56
CA ALA A 377 25.82 9.10 -6.06
C ALA A 377 26.62 8.99 -7.36
N ALA A 378 27.52 8.01 -7.46
CA ALA A 378 28.30 7.76 -8.66
C ALA A 378 27.39 7.42 -9.85
N ILE A 379 26.29 6.69 -9.65
CA ILE A 379 25.31 6.39 -10.70
C ILE A 379 24.55 7.65 -11.10
N PHE A 380 24.05 8.46 -10.16
CA PHE A 380 23.38 9.73 -10.48
C PHE A 380 24.27 10.63 -11.34
N ARG A 381 25.56 10.77 -10.99
CA ARG A 381 26.52 11.57 -11.75
C ARG A 381 26.76 11.08 -13.20
N LYS A 382 26.36 9.86 -13.55
CA LYS A 382 26.39 9.39 -14.95
C LYS A 382 25.25 9.97 -15.79
N TYR A 383 24.10 10.24 -15.17
CA TYR A 383 22.83 10.51 -15.86
C TYR A 383 22.29 11.93 -15.65
N THR A 384 22.87 12.71 -14.73
CA THR A 384 22.47 14.11 -14.51
C THR A 384 23.67 15.04 -14.30
N ASP A 385 23.55 16.28 -14.76
CA ASP A 385 24.48 17.38 -14.49
C ASP A 385 24.16 18.13 -13.19
N ALA A 386 23.07 17.78 -12.51
CA ALA A 386 22.71 18.38 -11.22
C ALA A 386 23.79 18.10 -10.15
N PRO A 387 23.97 18.99 -9.16
CA PRO A 387 24.82 18.70 -8.01
C PRO A 387 24.39 17.40 -7.29
N VAL A 388 25.34 16.49 -7.07
CA VAL A 388 25.10 15.21 -6.38
C VAL A 388 26.02 15.05 -5.17
N THR A 389 25.41 15.00 -3.98
CA THR A 389 26.10 14.84 -2.69
C THR A 389 25.82 13.45 -2.11
N ALA A 390 26.84 12.75 -1.64
CA ALA A 390 26.70 11.48 -0.93
C ALA A 390 26.81 11.71 0.59
N VAL A 391 25.84 11.21 1.35
CA VAL A 391 25.81 11.31 2.82
C VAL A 391 25.33 10.00 3.42
N SER A 392 26.20 9.26 4.11
CA SER A 392 25.87 7.92 4.63
C SER A 392 24.81 7.91 5.74
N GLY A 393 24.69 8.97 6.56
CA GLY A 393 23.68 9.01 7.62
C GLY A 393 22.36 9.59 7.13
N ILE A 394 21.23 8.86 7.23
CA ILE A 394 19.91 9.36 6.79
C ILE A 394 19.53 10.68 7.47
N SER A 395 19.82 10.85 8.76
CA SER A 395 19.55 12.10 9.47
C SER A 395 20.34 13.27 8.88
N ASP A 396 21.63 13.09 8.65
CA ASP A 396 22.50 14.13 8.10
C ASP A 396 22.17 14.41 6.62
N ALA A 397 21.86 13.37 5.87
CA ALA A 397 21.41 13.45 4.49
C ALA A 397 20.09 14.21 4.37
N PHE A 398 19.17 14.01 5.31
CA PHE A 398 17.92 14.74 5.36
C PHE A 398 18.13 16.23 5.68
N GLU A 399 19.00 16.57 6.63
CA GLU A 399 19.35 17.98 6.89
C GLU A 399 20.01 18.63 5.68
N GLU A 400 20.90 17.91 4.98
CA GLU A 400 21.54 18.42 3.78
C GLU A 400 20.54 18.65 2.65
N ALA A 401 19.64 17.69 2.43
CA ALA A 401 18.58 17.81 1.43
C ALA A 401 17.60 18.94 1.77
N LEU A 402 17.32 19.20 3.05
CA LEU A 402 16.50 20.32 3.49
C LEU A 402 17.15 21.69 3.21
N LYS A 403 18.48 21.80 3.34
CA LYS A 403 19.20 23.03 2.95
C LYS A 403 19.14 23.24 1.46
N GLU A 404 19.45 22.20 0.68
CA GLU A 404 19.39 22.23 -0.78
C GLU A 404 18.00 22.57 -1.29
N LYS A 405 16.93 22.17 -0.58
CA LYS A 405 15.54 22.42 -0.97
C LYS A 405 15.22 23.91 -1.11
N GLU A 406 15.80 24.76 -0.25
CA GLU A 406 15.37 26.15 -0.08
C GLU A 406 13.83 26.27 0.06
N ASP A 407 13.16 27.09 -0.76
CA ASP A 407 11.70 27.23 -0.82
C ASP A 407 11.02 26.24 -1.79
N GLY A 408 11.79 25.38 -2.45
CA GLY A 408 11.32 24.36 -3.40
C GLY A 408 10.76 23.09 -2.74
N MET A 409 10.79 22.01 -3.51
CA MET A 409 10.26 20.70 -3.14
C MET A 409 11.40 19.69 -2.92
N LEU A 410 11.31 18.93 -1.84
CA LEU A 410 12.18 17.81 -1.51
C LEU A 410 11.37 16.51 -1.59
N PHE A 411 11.82 15.60 -2.44
CA PHE A 411 11.28 14.26 -2.56
C PHE A 411 12.22 13.23 -1.95
N CYS A 412 11.75 12.51 -0.93
CA CYS A 412 12.49 11.41 -0.32
C CYS A 412 11.95 10.09 -0.85
N VAL A 413 12.72 9.41 -1.69
CA VAL A 413 12.24 8.28 -2.52
C VAL A 413 13.28 7.17 -2.69
N GLY A 414 12.87 6.03 -3.23
CA GLY A 414 13.74 4.91 -3.60
C GLY A 414 13.62 3.68 -2.69
N SER A 415 13.14 3.87 -1.45
CA SER A 415 13.01 2.79 -0.49
C SER A 415 11.97 3.07 0.60
N LEU A 416 11.16 2.07 0.92
CA LEU A 416 10.27 2.10 2.09
C LEU A 416 11.03 2.19 3.41
N TYR A 417 12.28 1.69 3.46
CA TYR A 417 13.13 1.79 4.65
C TYR A 417 13.55 3.24 4.90
N LEU A 418 13.93 3.97 3.84
CA LEU A 418 14.23 5.40 3.92
C LEU A 418 13.03 6.17 4.48
N VAL A 419 11.84 5.92 3.93
CA VAL A 419 10.60 6.54 4.40
C VAL A 419 10.34 6.23 5.88
N GLY A 420 10.51 4.96 6.29
CA GLY A 420 10.34 4.55 7.69
C GLY A 420 11.29 5.27 8.65
N GLU A 421 12.59 5.34 8.31
CA GLU A 421 13.58 6.04 9.14
C GLU A 421 13.31 7.55 9.19
N LEU A 422 12.97 8.20 8.06
CA LEU A 422 12.61 9.61 8.03
C LEU A 422 11.39 9.92 8.88
N LYS A 423 10.39 9.04 8.87
CA LYS A 423 9.22 9.17 9.74
C LYS A 423 9.58 9.10 11.23
N ALA A 424 10.49 8.21 11.61
CA ALA A 424 10.99 8.13 12.99
C ALA A 424 11.71 9.44 13.38
N ILE A 425 12.58 9.95 12.52
CA ILE A 425 13.28 11.23 12.71
C ILE A 425 12.27 12.38 12.88
N LEU A 426 11.27 12.47 12.01
CA LEU A 426 10.23 13.52 12.07
C LEU A 426 9.39 13.42 13.35
N ALA A 427 9.08 12.21 13.81
CA ALA A 427 8.36 12.01 15.07
C ALA A 427 9.19 12.46 16.29
N GLU A 428 10.50 12.21 16.29
CA GLU A 428 11.40 12.69 17.33
C GLU A 428 11.53 14.22 17.34
N ARG A 429 11.57 14.87 16.17
CA ARG A 429 11.58 16.34 16.06
C ARG A 429 10.33 16.94 16.69
N LYS A 430 9.14 16.44 16.33
CA LYS A 430 7.87 16.91 16.91
C LYS A 430 7.82 16.81 18.43
N LYS A 431 8.38 15.74 19.01
CA LYS A 431 8.47 15.56 20.48
C LYS A 431 9.41 16.55 21.17
N LYS A 432 10.43 17.05 20.48
CA LYS A 432 11.37 18.05 21.03
C LYS A 432 10.81 19.47 20.96
N GLU A 433 9.87 19.71 20.03
CA GLU A 433 9.21 21.01 19.82
C GLU A 433 7.92 21.18 20.66
N SER A 434 7.33 20.07 21.12
CA SER A 434 6.20 20.02 22.07
C SER A 434 6.67 20.04 23.52
#